data_AF-A0A844Y6W5-F1
#
_entry.id   AF-A0A844Y6W5-F1
#
_cell.length_a   1.000
_cell.length_b   1.000
_cell.length_c   1.000
_cell.angle_alpha   90.00
_cell.angle_beta   90.00
_cell.angle_gamma   90.00
#
_symmetry.space_group_name_H-M   'P 1'
#
loop_
_entity.id
_entity.type
_entity.pdbx_description
1 polymer ?
#
loop_
_entity_poly.entity_id
_entity_poly.type
_entity_poly.pdbx_seq_one_letter_code
_entity_poly.pdbx_strand_id
1 'polypeptide(L)'
;MRELENLSTDELDQLLGLRPSVDIPAAAQRSTERVGVLSFEEGGIPSGAFARQPAALVRAALAASTGPVVSRWGHILLRRVLASRLAAPDGMDPVEFAGLRARTLNAMGEFAAARALVQDVDTANYDPRLTEAAINAYIGTADIVGACPVVRIGRIDRDDAQWRMLAGICNAYAGEATRAGNDLRRLLNTGAAPRIDALLAQRFAGAAGNGRRGVTIEWDGVEDLTPIRFALANAVGEAIPDSLQAGMGPYYRLSAATAPMLPLPERAESAEFAAAQGVLSSRAIIDLYSQIFAIEGVEGEPGDRATRLRRAYVDSDPAARLSAIREIWGGAPDGETYGRYVLTSYAAARMPADEAFADDAAGLVSAMLTAGLDRDAQRWMDTVDGGSLAWGILAAGVPQFDGTVSGGDLSDFFDNDPSARQAKSRLLVAGLAGLGRIDASDASDYSEEMSLGLGRESTWSRAITRAAQVGNPGLVAVLAGLGMQGSGWERMTPLHLYHIVRALDAVGMNAEARMIAAEAVARA
;
A
#
# COMPACT_ATOMS: atom_id res chain seq x y z
N MET A 1 -46.20 22.15 -8.49
CA MET A 1 -45.71 23.17 -7.53
C MET A 1 -45.34 22.53 -6.20
N ARG A 2 -46.29 22.05 -5.38
CA ARG A 2 -45.99 21.43 -4.07
C ARG A 2 -45.06 20.20 -4.11
N GLU A 3 -45.12 19.37 -5.16
CA GLU A 3 -44.19 18.24 -5.33
C GLU A 3 -42.77 18.70 -5.74
N LEU A 4 -42.65 19.79 -6.50
CA LEU A 4 -41.34 20.34 -6.92
C LEU A 4 -40.63 21.06 -5.77
N GLU A 5 -41.39 21.70 -4.88
CA GLU A 5 -40.86 22.40 -3.69
C GLU A 5 -40.21 21.44 -2.67
N ASN A 6 -40.55 20.15 -2.72
CA ASN A 6 -40.01 19.13 -1.82
C ASN A 6 -38.70 18.48 -2.32
N LEU A 7 -38.32 18.69 -3.57
CA LEU A 7 -37.10 18.13 -4.16
C LEU A 7 -35.86 18.91 -3.69
N SER A 8 -34.74 18.21 -3.46
CA SER A 8 -33.41 18.85 -3.30
C SER A 8 -33.02 19.64 -4.53
N THR A 9 -32.07 20.58 -4.43
CA THR A 9 -31.61 21.29 -5.63
C THR A 9 -31.05 20.30 -6.64
N ASP A 10 -30.32 19.28 -6.19
CA ASP A 10 -29.78 18.23 -7.07
C ASP A 10 -30.85 17.31 -7.68
N GLU A 11 -31.96 17.04 -6.99
CA GLU A 11 -33.12 16.29 -7.53
C GLU A 11 -33.96 17.16 -8.48
N LEU A 12 -34.11 18.45 -8.17
CA LEU A 12 -34.76 19.42 -9.04
C LEU A 12 -33.95 19.60 -10.32
N ASP A 13 -32.63 19.71 -10.20
CA ASP A 13 -31.69 19.77 -11.32
C ASP A 13 -31.69 18.47 -12.12
N GLN A 14 -31.84 17.31 -11.47
CA GLN A 14 -31.98 16.04 -12.18
C GLN A 14 -33.31 15.96 -12.94
N LEU A 15 -34.41 16.33 -12.28
CA LEU A 15 -35.76 16.30 -12.86
C LEU A 15 -35.89 17.27 -14.04
N LEU A 16 -35.27 18.44 -13.94
CA LEU A 16 -35.30 19.49 -14.96
C LEU A 16 -34.17 19.37 -16.00
N GLY A 17 -33.28 18.38 -15.85
CA GLY A 17 -32.10 18.22 -16.73
C GLY A 17 -31.08 19.37 -16.62
N LEU A 18 -31.07 20.08 -15.49
CA LEU A 18 -30.20 21.23 -15.19
C LEU A 18 -28.91 20.83 -14.46
N ARG A 19 -28.72 19.55 -14.09
CA ARG A 19 -27.45 19.12 -13.47
C ARG A 19 -26.29 19.52 -14.37
N PRO A 20 -25.32 20.32 -13.86
CA PRO A 20 -24.14 20.68 -14.62
C PRO A 20 -23.49 19.40 -15.15
N SER A 21 -23.39 19.29 -16.47
CA SER A 21 -22.76 18.15 -17.11
C SER A 21 -21.24 18.19 -16.96
N VAL A 22 -20.69 19.35 -16.59
CA VAL A 22 -19.27 19.66 -16.37
C VAL A 22 -19.15 20.73 -15.29
N ASP A 23 -18.25 20.52 -14.33
CA ASP A 23 -17.88 21.51 -13.29
C ASP A 23 -16.66 22.36 -13.70
N ILE A 24 -16.09 22.07 -14.87
CA ILE A 24 -14.82 22.63 -15.35
C ILE A 24 -15.02 23.20 -16.76
N PRO A 25 -14.63 24.47 -17.01
CA PRO A 25 -14.67 25.07 -18.34
C PRO A 25 -13.86 24.23 -19.35
N ALA A 26 -14.30 24.18 -20.62
CA ALA A 26 -13.68 23.34 -21.65
C ALA A 26 -12.14 23.49 -21.77
N ALA A 27 -11.62 24.70 -21.59
CA ALA A 27 -10.17 24.97 -21.65
C ALA A 27 -9.38 24.43 -20.44
N ALA A 28 -10.05 24.10 -19.34
CA ALA A 28 -9.45 23.59 -18.11
C ALA A 28 -9.79 22.11 -17.84
N GLN A 29 -10.56 21.48 -18.72
CA GLN A 29 -10.91 20.06 -18.60
C GLN A 29 -9.66 19.19 -18.72
N ARG A 30 -9.59 18.16 -17.88
CA ARG A 30 -8.48 17.22 -17.89
C ARG A 30 -8.66 16.22 -19.02
N SER A 31 -7.62 16.06 -19.82
CA SER A 31 -7.58 15.06 -20.87
C SER A 31 -7.51 13.65 -20.27
N THR A 32 -8.34 12.74 -20.76
CA THR A 32 -8.29 11.32 -20.39
C THR A 32 -7.27 10.53 -21.22
N GLU A 33 -6.56 11.17 -22.17
CA GLU A 33 -5.54 10.49 -22.99
C GLU A 33 -4.42 9.88 -22.15
N ARG A 34 -4.07 10.53 -21.03
CA ARG A 34 -3.05 10.04 -20.09
C ARG A 34 -3.46 10.41 -18.68
N VAL A 35 -3.86 9.41 -17.91
CA VAL A 35 -4.36 9.59 -16.55
C VAL A 35 -3.31 9.10 -15.55
N GLY A 36 -2.95 9.96 -14.60
CA GLY A 36 -2.06 9.68 -13.48
C GLY A 36 -1.27 10.90 -12.99
N VAL A 37 -0.79 10.79 -11.76
CA VAL A 37 -0.17 11.90 -11.01
C VAL A 37 1.35 11.87 -11.02
N LEU A 38 1.96 10.74 -11.40
CA LEU A 38 3.40 10.57 -11.46
C LEU A 38 3.89 10.60 -12.91
N SER A 39 4.69 11.61 -13.28
CA SER A 39 5.31 11.67 -14.60
C SER A 39 6.54 10.76 -14.71
N PHE A 40 7.01 10.49 -15.93
CA PHE A 40 8.23 9.72 -16.16
C PHE A 40 9.47 10.38 -15.55
N GLU A 41 9.57 11.71 -15.61
CA GLU A 41 10.69 12.48 -15.06
C GLU A 41 10.77 12.41 -13.53
N GLU A 42 9.63 12.18 -12.87
CA GLU A 42 9.53 11.98 -11.42
C GLU A 42 9.70 10.51 -11.01
N GLY A 43 10.13 9.65 -11.94
CA GLY A 43 10.33 8.21 -11.70
C GLY A 43 9.10 7.35 -11.99
N GLY A 44 8.08 7.90 -12.65
CA GLY A 44 6.94 7.14 -13.18
C GLY A 44 7.33 6.25 -14.37
N ILE A 45 6.38 5.45 -14.82
CA ILE A 45 6.53 4.58 -16.00
C ILE A 45 6.21 5.40 -17.27
N PRO A 46 6.91 5.21 -18.41
CA PRO A 46 6.62 5.90 -19.65
C PRO A 46 5.14 5.80 -20.03
N SER A 47 4.53 6.90 -20.49
CA SER A 47 3.08 6.96 -20.70
C SER A 47 2.55 5.91 -21.69
N GLY A 48 3.38 5.53 -22.67
CA GLY A 48 3.06 4.52 -23.69
C GLY A 48 3.39 3.08 -23.27
N ALA A 49 3.63 2.78 -21.98
CA ALA A 49 4.05 1.45 -21.55
C ALA A 49 3.06 0.34 -21.93
N PHE A 50 1.78 0.66 -22.00
CA PHE A 50 0.73 -0.31 -22.36
C PHE A 50 0.33 -0.26 -23.83
N ALA A 51 1.01 0.56 -24.65
CA ALA A 51 0.77 0.58 -26.08
C ALA A 51 1.05 -0.79 -26.70
N ARG A 52 0.20 -1.23 -27.63
CA ARG A 52 0.29 -2.54 -28.30
C ARG A 52 0.29 -3.74 -27.35
N GLN A 53 -0.14 -3.58 -26.10
CA GLN A 53 -0.38 -4.69 -25.19
C GLN A 53 -1.83 -5.17 -25.28
N PRO A 54 -2.11 -6.47 -25.08
CA PRO A 54 -3.48 -6.97 -25.13
C PRO A 54 -4.33 -6.34 -24.02
N ALA A 55 -5.30 -5.50 -24.39
CA ALA A 55 -6.23 -4.86 -23.45
C ALA A 55 -6.93 -5.88 -22.53
N ALA A 56 -7.29 -7.06 -23.06
CA ALA A 56 -7.89 -8.14 -22.29
C ALA A 56 -6.97 -8.66 -21.17
N LEU A 57 -5.66 -8.76 -21.41
CA LEU A 57 -4.69 -9.21 -20.42
C LEU A 57 -4.50 -8.16 -19.31
N VAL A 58 -4.32 -6.89 -19.70
CA VAL A 58 -4.18 -5.78 -18.74
C VAL A 58 -5.43 -5.65 -17.88
N ARG A 59 -6.61 -5.70 -18.50
CA ARG A 59 -7.90 -5.71 -17.82
C ARG A 59 -7.99 -6.89 -16.85
N ALA A 60 -7.69 -8.12 -17.29
CA ALA A 60 -7.77 -9.29 -16.43
C ALA A 60 -6.81 -9.24 -15.24
N ALA A 61 -5.58 -8.75 -15.46
CA ALA A 61 -4.58 -8.64 -14.40
C ALA A 61 -5.03 -7.64 -13.32
N LEU A 62 -5.39 -6.42 -13.71
CA LEU A 62 -5.92 -5.42 -12.76
C LEU A 62 -7.26 -5.85 -12.16
N ALA A 63 -8.10 -6.55 -12.94
CA ALA A 63 -9.37 -7.11 -12.49
C ALA A 63 -9.17 -8.07 -11.30
N ALA A 64 -8.17 -8.95 -11.43
CA ALA A 64 -7.83 -9.97 -10.45
C ALA A 64 -7.00 -9.43 -9.27
N SER A 65 -6.34 -8.28 -9.41
CA SER A 65 -5.58 -7.66 -8.32
C SER A 65 -6.48 -7.04 -7.25
N THR A 66 -6.95 -7.87 -6.29
CA THR A 66 -7.97 -7.49 -5.29
C THR A 66 -7.51 -7.49 -3.83
N GLY A 67 -6.24 -7.83 -3.53
CA GLY A 67 -5.71 -7.86 -2.18
C GLY A 67 -4.28 -7.33 -2.05
N PRO A 68 -3.68 -7.46 -0.85
CA PRO A 68 -2.35 -6.97 -0.57
C PRO A 68 -1.27 -7.73 -1.36
N VAL A 69 -0.09 -7.11 -1.44
CA VAL A 69 1.11 -7.66 -2.07
C VAL A 69 2.08 -8.07 -0.96
N VAL A 70 2.56 -9.31 -0.97
CA VAL A 70 3.40 -9.86 0.12
C VAL A 70 4.72 -9.11 0.29
N SER A 71 5.32 -8.67 -0.83
CA SER A 71 6.57 -7.92 -0.87
C SER A 71 6.32 -6.43 -0.79
N ARG A 72 7.02 -5.77 0.14
CA ARG A 72 7.08 -4.31 0.25
C ARG A 72 7.60 -3.67 -1.04
N TRP A 73 8.68 -4.21 -1.59
CA TRP A 73 9.26 -3.69 -2.84
C TRP A 73 8.36 -3.94 -4.04
N GLY A 74 7.67 -5.08 -4.06
CA GLY A 74 6.60 -5.37 -5.03
C GLY A 74 5.43 -4.39 -4.93
N HIS A 75 4.98 -4.07 -3.71
CA HIS A 75 3.95 -3.07 -3.46
C HIS A 75 4.36 -1.68 -3.95
N ILE A 76 5.57 -1.23 -3.62
CA ILE A 76 6.11 0.08 -4.04
C ILE A 76 6.18 0.16 -5.57
N LEU A 77 6.68 -0.89 -6.22
CA LEU A 77 6.75 -0.97 -7.68
C LEU A 77 5.35 -0.91 -8.31
N LEU A 78 4.40 -1.71 -7.80
CA LEU A 78 3.04 -1.72 -8.32
C LEU A 78 2.36 -0.36 -8.14
N ARG A 79 2.46 0.26 -6.95
CA ARG A 79 1.98 1.63 -6.72
C ARG A 79 2.55 2.62 -7.72
N ARG A 80 3.86 2.57 -7.96
CA ARG A 80 4.56 3.44 -8.92
C ARG A 80 3.95 3.33 -10.31
N VAL A 81 3.68 2.11 -10.77
CA VAL A 81 3.05 1.86 -12.08
C VAL A 81 1.60 2.36 -12.09
N LEU A 82 0.80 2.04 -11.08
CA LEU A 82 -0.61 2.40 -11.03
C LEU A 82 -0.83 3.92 -10.95
N ALA A 83 0.02 4.64 -10.22
CA ALA A 83 -0.02 6.09 -10.08
C ALA A 83 0.60 6.86 -11.26
N SER A 84 1.33 6.18 -12.15
CA SER A 84 1.97 6.80 -13.32
C SER A 84 0.96 7.38 -14.30
N ARG A 85 1.34 8.48 -14.96
CA ARG A 85 0.56 9.11 -16.03
C ARG A 85 0.64 8.26 -17.30
N LEU A 86 -0.33 7.37 -17.45
CA LEU A 86 -0.34 6.32 -18.47
C LEU A 86 -1.49 6.51 -19.47
N ALA A 87 -1.20 6.26 -20.74
CA ALA A 87 -2.23 6.01 -21.75
C ALA A 87 -2.80 4.60 -21.56
N ALA A 88 -4.09 4.45 -21.82
CA ALA A 88 -4.74 3.14 -21.80
C ALA A 88 -4.22 2.24 -22.94
N PRO A 89 -4.26 0.90 -22.78
CA PRO A 89 -4.00 -0.02 -23.87
C PRO A 89 -4.93 0.25 -25.07
N ASP A 90 -4.44 -0.04 -26.28
CA ASP A 90 -5.25 0.12 -27.50
C ASP A 90 -6.56 -0.70 -27.41
N GLY A 91 -7.71 -0.04 -27.64
CA GLY A 91 -9.04 -0.65 -27.52
C GLY A 91 -9.58 -0.79 -26.10
N MET A 92 -8.91 -0.21 -25.10
CA MET A 92 -9.43 -0.07 -23.74
C MET A 92 -9.90 1.36 -23.49
N ASP A 93 -11.05 1.52 -22.84
CA ASP A 93 -11.52 2.84 -22.44
C ASP A 93 -10.58 3.45 -21.36
N PRO A 94 -10.14 4.71 -21.50
CA PRO A 94 -9.23 5.31 -20.53
C PRO A 94 -9.80 5.47 -19.12
N VAL A 95 -11.10 5.69 -19.00
CA VAL A 95 -11.79 5.81 -17.70
C VAL A 95 -11.91 4.44 -17.06
N GLU A 96 -12.23 3.38 -17.82
CA GLU A 96 -12.18 2.00 -17.36
C GLU A 96 -10.78 1.65 -16.81
N PHE A 97 -9.72 2.01 -17.54
CA PHE A 97 -8.35 1.75 -17.13
C PHE A 97 -7.95 2.53 -15.87
N ALA A 98 -8.36 3.79 -15.74
CA ALA A 98 -8.17 4.57 -14.52
C ALA A 98 -8.92 3.96 -13.32
N GLY A 99 -10.18 3.54 -13.53
CA GLY A 99 -11.00 2.92 -12.49
C GLY A 99 -10.42 1.61 -11.96
N LEU A 100 -9.92 0.74 -12.85
CA LEU A 100 -9.25 -0.50 -12.46
C LEU A 100 -7.97 -0.24 -11.66
N ARG A 101 -7.14 0.74 -12.08
CA ARG A 101 -5.94 1.12 -11.34
C ARG A 101 -6.25 1.71 -9.97
N ALA A 102 -7.24 2.60 -9.87
CA ALA A 102 -7.68 3.20 -8.61
C ALA A 102 -8.21 2.14 -7.64
N ARG A 103 -8.97 1.16 -8.16
CA ARG A 103 -9.46 0.04 -7.36
C ARG A 103 -8.33 -0.86 -6.85
N THR A 104 -7.32 -1.15 -7.67
CA THR A 104 -6.14 -1.90 -7.23
C THR A 104 -5.35 -1.12 -6.17
N LEU A 105 -5.18 0.19 -6.32
CA LEU A 105 -4.56 1.03 -5.28
C LEU A 105 -5.35 0.97 -3.97
N ASN A 106 -6.69 1.07 -4.01
CA ASN A 106 -7.52 0.92 -2.81
C ASN A 106 -7.37 -0.46 -2.16
N ALA A 107 -7.30 -1.54 -2.95
CA ALA A 107 -7.12 -2.91 -2.44
C ALA A 107 -5.75 -3.11 -1.75
N MET A 108 -4.74 -2.32 -2.14
CA MET A 108 -3.43 -2.27 -1.51
C MET A 108 -3.39 -1.35 -0.28
N GLY A 109 -4.47 -0.62 0.03
CA GLY A 109 -4.49 0.40 1.08
C GLY A 109 -3.82 1.73 0.69
N GLU A 110 -3.53 1.94 -0.59
CA GLU A 110 -2.97 3.17 -1.16
C GLU A 110 -4.09 4.21 -1.43
N PHE A 111 -4.92 4.48 -0.42
CA PHE A 111 -6.12 5.32 -0.56
C PHE A 111 -5.79 6.75 -1.04
N ALA A 112 -4.69 7.33 -0.54
CA ALA A 112 -4.25 8.66 -0.96
C ALA A 112 -3.82 8.69 -2.44
N ALA A 113 -3.09 7.68 -2.90
CA ALA A 113 -2.69 7.55 -4.29
C ALA A 113 -3.90 7.25 -5.20
N ALA A 114 -4.84 6.41 -4.75
CA ALA A 114 -6.10 6.18 -5.45
C ALA A 114 -6.91 7.47 -5.59
N ARG A 115 -7.03 8.24 -4.50
CA ARG A 115 -7.74 9.53 -4.49
C ARG A 115 -7.09 10.52 -5.47
N ALA A 116 -5.77 10.64 -5.45
CA ALA A 116 -5.05 11.50 -6.37
C ALA A 116 -5.24 11.07 -7.84
N LEU A 117 -5.24 9.76 -8.11
CA LEU A 117 -5.48 9.21 -9.45
C LEU A 117 -6.89 9.52 -9.96
N VAL A 118 -7.93 9.33 -9.15
CA VAL A 118 -9.30 9.62 -9.59
C VAL A 118 -9.51 11.12 -9.81
N GLN A 119 -8.90 11.98 -8.99
CA GLN A 119 -8.96 13.45 -9.14
C GLN A 119 -8.32 13.98 -10.43
N ASP A 120 -7.50 13.16 -11.10
CA ASP A 120 -6.93 13.48 -12.42
C ASP A 120 -7.93 13.26 -13.56
N VAL A 121 -9.09 12.65 -13.28
CA VAL A 121 -10.21 12.52 -14.22
C VAL A 121 -11.31 13.50 -13.80
N ASP A 122 -11.87 14.21 -14.77
CA ASP A 122 -13.02 15.08 -14.47
C ASP A 122 -14.25 14.23 -14.13
N THR A 123 -14.97 14.60 -13.07
CA THR A 123 -16.12 13.84 -12.55
C THR A 123 -17.22 13.62 -13.57
N ALA A 124 -17.35 14.52 -14.55
CA ALA A 124 -18.25 14.39 -15.70
C ALA A 124 -17.99 13.14 -16.56
N ASN A 125 -16.74 12.67 -16.57
CA ASN A 125 -16.30 11.52 -17.36
C ASN A 125 -16.33 10.21 -16.58
N TYR A 126 -16.73 10.23 -15.30
CA TYR A 126 -16.71 9.02 -14.48
C TYR A 126 -17.74 7.99 -14.97
N ASP A 127 -17.28 6.76 -15.12
CA ASP A 127 -18.15 5.59 -15.24
C ASP A 127 -18.49 5.03 -13.84
N PRO A 128 -19.40 4.04 -13.72
CA PRO A 128 -19.74 3.45 -12.43
C PRO A 128 -18.54 2.83 -11.69
N ARG A 129 -17.54 2.30 -12.41
CA ARG A 129 -16.36 1.66 -11.79
C ARG A 129 -15.43 2.69 -11.16
N LEU A 130 -15.13 3.76 -11.88
CA LEU A 130 -14.31 4.86 -11.37
C LEU A 130 -15.03 5.59 -10.24
N THR A 131 -16.35 5.73 -10.34
CA THR A 131 -17.19 6.29 -9.26
C THR A 131 -17.03 5.49 -7.96
N GLU A 132 -17.18 4.17 -8.00
CA GLU A 132 -17.01 3.32 -6.82
C GLU A 132 -15.58 3.37 -6.27
N ALA A 133 -14.57 3.29 -7.15
CA ALA A 133 -13.18 3.40 -6.75
C ALA A 133 -12.86 4.75 -6.09
N ALA A 134 -13.46 5.84 -6.59
CA ALA A 134 -13.29 7.17 -6.02
C ALA A 134 -13.92 7.26 -4.62
N ILE A 135 -15.16 6.79 -4.43
CA ILE A 135 -15.81 6.79 -3.11
C ILE A 135 -14.97 6.01 -2.10
N ASN A 136 -14.45 4.84 -2.48
CA ASN A 136 -13.61 4.03 -1.61
C ASN A 136 -12.30 4.74 -1.24
N ALA A 137 -11.70 5.50 -2.17
CA ALA A 137 -10.49 6.27 -1.90
C ALA A 137 -10.76 7.46 -0.95
N TYR A 138 -11.88 8.16 -1.11
CA TYR A 138 -12.28 9.25 -0.22
C TYR A 138 -12.62 8.73 1.19
N ILE A 139 -13.34 7.62 1.29
CA ILE A 139 -13.61 6.96 2.58
C ILE A 139 -12.31 6.48 3.23
N GLY A 140 -11.42 5.83 2.47
CA GLY A 140 -10.14 5.33 2.99
C GLY A 140 -9.17 6.42 3.46
N THR A 141 -9.32 7.65 2.97
CA THR A 141 -8.59 8.84 3.46
C THR A 141 -9.37 9.67 4.47
N ALA A 142 -10.60 9.26 4.82
CA ALA A 142 -11.55 10.01 5.63
C ALA A 142 -11.83 11.45 5.11
N ASP A 143 -11.64 11.68 3.81
CA ASP A 143 -11.93 12.93 3.13
C ASP A 143 -13.34 12.89 2.52
N ILE A 144 -14.33 12.93 3.41
CA ILE A 144 -15.74 12.75 3.05
C ILE A 144 -16.25 13.90 2.17
N VAL A 145 -15.81 15.14 2.43
CA VAL A 145 -16.20 16.31 1.63
C VAL A 145 -15.56 16.26 0.24
N GLY A 146 -14.35 15.72 0.11
CA GLY A 146 -13.70 15.49 -1.17
C GLY A 146 -14.51 14.60 -2.12
N ALA A 147 -15.37 13.72 -1.59
CA ALA A 147 -16.25 12.87 -2.40
C ALA A 147 -17.44 13.63 -3.01
N CYS A 148 -17.77 14.84 -2.55
CA CYS A 148 -19.01 15.51 -2.91
C CYS A 148 -19.18 15.84 -4.40
N PRO A 149 -18.14 16.23 -5.16
CA PRO A 149 -18.26 16.36 -6.61
C PRO A 149 -18.69 15.04 -7.28
N VAL A 150 -18.20 13.89 -6.80
CA VAL A 150 -18.58 12.57 -7.31
C VAL A 150 -20.03 12.24 -6.94
N VAL A 151 -20.45 12.56 -5.71
CA VAL A 151 -21.81 12.25 -5.22
C VAL A 151 -22.87 13.10 -5.90
N ARG A 152 -22.59 14.39 -6.15
CA ARG A 152 -23.55 15.34 -6.71
C ARG A 152 -23.62 15.33 -8.23
N ILE A 153 -22.47 15.23 -8.89
CA ILE A 153 -22.34 15.33 -10.36
C ILE A 153 -22.28 13.94 -11.01
N GLY A 154 -21.77 12.93 -10.29
CA GLY A 154 -21.59 11.58 -10.80
C GLY A 154 -22.88 10.99 -11.36
N ARG A 155 -22.78 10.35 -12.52
CA ARG A 155 -23.90 9.74 -13.23
C ARG A 155 -24.03 8.26 -12.86
N ILE A 156 -24.38 7.99 -11.61
CA ILE A 156 -24.62 6.63 -11.13
C ILE A 156 -26.05 6.49 -10.62
N ASP A 157 -26.69 5.39 -10.99
CA ASP A 157 -27.97 4.97 -10.43
C ASP A 157 -27.70 4.15 -9.16
N ARG A 158 -27.48 4.86 -8.06
CA ARG A 158 -27.14 4.28 -6.75
C ARG A 158 -27.97 4.96 -5.68
N ASP A 159 -28.53 4.18 -4.76
CA ASP A 159 -29.47 4.68 -3.76
C ASP A 159 -29.45 3.88 -2.42
N ASP A 160 -28.34 3.18 -2.15
CA ASP A 160 -28.15 2.51 -0.86
C ASP A 160 -27.88 3.50 0.29
N ALA A 161 -27.91 2.97 1.52
CA ALA A 161 -27.73 3.73 2.75
C ALA A 161 -26.46 4.58 2.76
N GLN A 162 -25.32 4.03 2.30
CA GLN A 162 -24.06 4.76 2.25
C GLN A 162 -24.15 5.95 1.29
N TRP A 163 -24.72 5.71 0.10
CA TRP A 163 -24.91 6.78 -0.89
C TRP A 163 -25.81 7.90 -0.37
N ARG A 164 -26.97 7.54 0.21
CA ARG A 164 -27.90 8.52 0.79
C ARG A 164 -27.28 9.30 1.95
N MET A 165 -26.45 8.68 2.79
CA MET A 165 -25.71 9.38 3.84
C MET A 165 -24.71 10.38 3.26
N LEU A 166 -23.91 9.96 2.27
CA LEU A 166 -22.97 10.85 1.59
C LEU A 166 -23.68 12.00 0.89
N ALA A 167 -24.81 11.75 0.22
CA ALA A 167 -25.63 12.78 -0.40
C ALA A 167 -26.15 13.79 0.63
N GLY A 168 -26.65 13.32 1.78
CA GLY A 168 -27.05 14.18 2.89
C GLY A 168 -25.90 15.05 3.41
N ILE A 169 -24.70 14.48 3.60
CA ILE A 169 -23.49 15.23 3.98
C ILE A 169 -23.18 16.29 2.93
N CYS A 170 -23.11 15.92 1.66
CA CYS A 170 -22.76 16.84 0.58
C CYS A 170 -23.77 17.97 0.39
N ASN A 171 -25.06 17.70 0.57
CA ASN A 171 -26.10 18.71 0.56
C ASN A 171 -25.93 19.70 1.72
N ALA A 172 -25.51 19.23 2.91
CA ALA A 172 -25.23 20.12 4.03
C ALA A 172 -24.08 21.09 3.72
N TYR A 173 -22.97 20.59 3.16
CA TYR A 173 -21.84 21.40 2.72
C TYR A 173 -22.11 22.26 1.48
N ALA A 174 -23.17 21.94 0.72
CA ALA A 174 -23.68 22.78 -0.37
C ALA A 174 -24.63 23.90 0.12
N GLY A 175 -24.86 24.03 1.43
CA GLY A 175 -25.72 25.06 2.02
C GLY A 175 -27.16 24.63 2.30
N GLU A 176 -27.52 23.37 2.07
CA GLU A 176 -28.86 22.82 2.31
C GLU A 176 -29.00 22.14 3.69
N ALA A 177 -28.34 22.68 4.71
CA ALA A 177 -28.20 22.04 6.03
C ALA A 177 -29.53 21.58 6.66
N THR A 178 -30.62 22.35 6.49
CA THR A 178 -31.95 21.96 7.03
C THR A 178 -32.51 20.72 6.34
N ARG A 179 -32.44 20.64 5.00
CA ARG A 179 -32.92 19.49 4.22
C ARG A 179 -32.07 18.27 4.49
N ALA A 180 -30.75 18.42 4.39
CA ALA A 180 -29.77 17.39 4.71
C ALA A 180 -30.00 16.78 6.11
N GLY A 181 -30.22 17.63 7.12
CA GLY A 181 -30.53 17.17 8.48
C GLY A 181 -31.85 16.38 8.58
N ASN A 182 -32.86 16.73 7.79
CA ASN A 182 -34.12 15.98 7.75
C ASN A 182 -33.96 14.62 7.05
N ASP A 183 -33.18 14.56 5.97
CA ASP A 183 -32.94 13.32 5.23
C ASP A 183 -32.11 12.33 6.04
N LEU A 184 -31.03 12.79 6.67
CA LEU A 184 -30.22 11.96 7.58
C LEU A 184 -31.02 11.48 8.81
N ARG A 185 -31.94 12.32 9.31
CA ARG A 185 -32.86 11.90 10.39
C ARG A 185 -33.88 10.87 9.90
N ARG A 186 -34.35 10.98 8.65
CA ARG A 186 -35.22 9.98 8.04
C ARG A 186 -34.50 8.63 7.98
N LEU A 187 -33.26 8.60 7.48
CA LEU A 187 -32.45 7.38 7.43
C LEU A 187 -32.29 6.71 8.81
N LEU A 188 -32.02 7.53 9.84
CA LEU A 188 -31.93 7.09 11.22
C LEU A 188 -33.27 6.50 11.73
N ASN A 189 -34.37 7.25 11.58
CA ASN A 189 -35.68 6.87 12.13
C ASN A 189 -36.31 5.66 11.42
N THR A 190 -36.06 5.50 10.12
CA THR A 190 -36.57 4.35 9.36
C THR A 190 -35.68 3.11 9.52
N GLY A 191 -34.52 3.22 10.16
CA GLY A 191 -33.53 2.15 10.23
C GLY A 191 -32.91 1.79 8.87
N ALA A 192 -32.93 2.73 7.91
CA ALA A 192 -32.39 2.48 6.56
C ALA A 192 -30.85 2.46 6.54
N ALA A 193 -30.20 3.04 7.56
CA ALA A 193 -28.78 2.96 7.81
C ALA A 193 -28.53 2.48 9.26
N PRO A 194 -27.39 1.84 9.56
CA PRO A 194 -27.01 1.55 10.93
C PRO A 194 -27.03 2.82 11.78
N ARG A 195 -27.56 2.72 13.01
CA ARG A 195 -27.79 3.86 13.90
C ARG A 195 -26.52 4.70 14.10
N ILE A 196 -25.41 4.03 14.41
CA ILE A 196 -24.09 4.66 14.60
C ILE A 196 -23.65 5.44 13.36
N ASP A 197 -23.79 4.87 12.16
CA ASP A 197 -23.34 5.49 10.91
C ASP A 197 -24.18 6.74 10.59
N ALA A 198 -25.50 6.66 10.80
CA ALA A 198 -26.40 7.80 10.61
C ALA A 198 -26.13 8.94 11.63
N LEU A 199 -25.80 8.62 12.88
CA LEU A 199 -25.43 9.62 13.90
C LEU A 199 -24.09 10.28 13.58
N LEU A 200 -23.08 9.50 13.18
CA LEU A 200 -21.80 10.01 12.72
C LEU A 200 -21.98 10.93 11.49
N ALA A 201 -22.80 10.52 10.51
CA ALA A 201 -23.13 11.34 9.34
C ALA A 201 -23.87 12.64 9.73
N GLN A 202 -24.81 12.59 10.67
CA GLN A 202 -25.49 13.79 11.18
C GLN A 202 -24.53 14.74 11.88
N ARG A 203 -23.60 14.21 12.70
CA ARG A 203 -22.58 15.03 13.37
C ARG A 203 -21.65 15.70 12.36
N PHE A 204 -21.20 14.94 11.36
CA PHE A 204 -20.33 15.45 10.31
C PHE A 204 -21.03 16.52 9.46
N ALA A 205 -22.27 16.28 9.03
CA ALA A 205 -23.10 17.24 8.29
C ALA A 205 -23.43 18.49 9.13
N GLY A 206 -23.60 18.33 10.45
CA GLY A 206 -23.87 19.43 11.38
C GLY A 206 -22.74 20.47 11.45
N ALA A 207 -21.50 20.09 11.12
CA ALA A 207 -20.37 21.01 11.07
C ALA A 207 -20.45 22.02 9.91
N ALA A 208 -21.26 21.76 8.87
CA ALA A 208 -21.36 22.60 7.67
C ALA A 208 -22.19 23.89 7.86
N GLY A 209 -22.90 24.10 8.98
CA GLY A 209 -23.79 25.26 9.13
C GLY A 209 -24.14 25.66 10.56
N ASN A 210 -25.05 26.63 10.70
CA ASN A 210 -25.47 27.22 12.00
C ASN A 210 -26.24 26.26 12.93
N GLY A 211 -26.49 25.03 12.49
CA GLY A 211 -27.15 24.00 13.28
C GLY A 211 -26.19 23.38 14.28
N ARG A 212 -25.83 24.11 15.34
CA ARG A 212 -25.11 23.60 16.53
C ARG A 212 -25.97 22.61 17.33
N ARG A 213 -26.44 21.54 16.69
CA ARG A 213 -27.13 20.45 17.37
C ARG A 213 -26.08 19.45 17.83
N GLY A 214 -25.97 19.28 19.14
CA GLY A 214 -25.17 18.19 19.70
C GLY A 214 -25.78 16.86 19.26
N VAL A 215 -25.02 16.06 18.52
CA VAL A 215 -25.35 14.68 18.20
C VAL A 215 -24.52 13.81 19.12
N THR A 216 -25.17 13.14 20.05
CA THR A 216 -24.52 12.13 20.91
C THR A 216 -24.29 10.87 20.09
N ILE A 217 -23.04 10.41 20.06
CA ILE A 217 -22.66 9.15 19.45
C ILE A 217 -22.78 8.06 20.51
N GLU A 218 -23.40 6.94 20.15
CA GLU A 218 -23.55 5.79 21.03
C GLU A 218 -22.98 4.56 20.33
N TRP A 219 -21.99 3.93 20.96
CA TRP A 219 -21.33 2.73 20.45
C TRP A 219 -21.97 1.43 20.96
N ASP A 220 -22.97 1.53 21.84
CA ASP A 220 -23.68 0.38 22.40
C ASP A 220 -24.27 -0.52 21.31
N GLY A 221 -23.92 -1.81 21.36
CA GLY A 221 -24.36 -2.82 20.39
C GLY A 221 -23.65 -2.76 19.02
N VAL A 222 -22.57 -1.98 18.90
CA VAL A 222 -21.72 -1.97 17.70
C VAL A 222 -20.60 -3.00 17.88
N GLU A 223 -20.65 -4.07 17.09
CA GLU A 223 -19.71 -5.20 17.20
C GLU A 223 -18.55 -5.15 16.20
N ASP A 224 -18.74 -4.44 15.08
CA ASP A 224 -17.76 -4.39 13.99
C ASP A 224 -17.41 -2.95 13.57
N LEU A 225 -16.30 -2.77 12.87
CA LEU A 225 -16.01 -1.55 12.11
C LEU A 225 -16.36 -1.74 10.64
N THR A 226 -16.92 -0.70 10.03
CA THR A 226 -17.04 -0.58 8.57
C THR A 226 -16.15 0.58 8.07
N PRO A 227 -15.74 0.58 6.78
CA PRO A 227 -14.96 1.67 6.22
C PRO A 227 -15.56 3.06 6.44
N ILE A 228 -16.88 3.21 6.20
CA ILE A 228 -17.57 4.50 6.38
C ILE A 228 -17.67 4.90 7.85
N ARG A 229 -17.88 3.95 8.76
CA ARG A 229 -17.93 4.18 10.21
C ARG A 229 -16.59 4.69 10.72
N PHE A 230 -15.52 3.99 10.36
CA PHE A 230 -14.14 4.37 10.71
C PHE A 230 -13.80 5.76 10.15
N ALA A 231 -14.11 6.00 8.88
CA ALA A 231 -13.84 7.29 8.23
C ALA A 231 -14.59 8.44 8.90
N LEU A 232 -15.89 8.30 9.15
CA LEU A 232 -16.69 9.35 9.77
C LEU A 232 -16.28 9.60 11.23
N ALA A 233 -16.05 8.54 12.03
CA ALA A 233 -15.61 8.66 13.42
C ALA A 233 -14.33 9.48 13.52
N ASN A 234 -13.30 9.12 12.74
CA ASN A 234 -12.04 9.85 12.71
C ASN A 234 -12.21 11.28 12.18
N ALA A 235 -13.06 11.48 11.16
CA ALA A 235 -13.28 12.80 10.60
C ALA A 235 -14.00 13.77 11.55
N VAL A 236 -14.81 13.27 12.50
CA VAL A 236 -15.45 14.09 13.56
C VAL A 236 -14.69 14.09 14.90
N GLY A 237 -13.53 13.42 14.96
CA GLY A 237 -12.77 13.25 16.20
C GLY A 237 -13.51 12.46 17.28
N GLU A 238 -14.35 11.51 16.89
CA GLU A 238 -15.02 10.59 17.81
C GLU A 238 -14.12 9.39 18.09
N ALA A 239 -13.79 9.18 19.37
CA ALA A 239 -12.96 8.07 19.79
C ALA A 239 -13.66 6.73 19.49
N ILE A 240 -12.95 5.84 18.80
CA ILE A 240 -13.43 4.48 18.54
C ILE A 240 -13.13 3.62 19.78
N PRO A 241 -14.09 2.85 20.32
CA PRO A 241 -13.86 2.00 21.48
C PRO A 241 -12.71 1.00 21.28
N ASP A 242 -11.91 0.78 22.32
CA ASP A 242 -10.75 -0.13 22.30
C ASP A 242 -11.11 -1.55 21.84
N SER A 243 -12.33 -2.03 22.15
CA SER A 243 -12.82 -3.35 21.71
C SER A 243 -12.89 -3.47 20.19
N LEU A 244 -13.22 -2.39 19.50
CA LEU A 244 -13.26 -2.32 18.04
C LEU A 244 -11.86 -2.05 17.45
N GLN A 245 -11.01 -1.36 18.20
CA GLN A 245 -9.62 -1.09 17.79
C GLN A 245 -8.74 -2.36 17.86
N ALA A 246 -8.91 -3.18 18.89
CA ALA A 246 -8.12 -4.39 19.12
C ALA A 246 -8.21 -5.43 17.99
N GLY A 247 -9.29 -5.39 17.20
CA GLY A 247 -9.53 -6.25 16.03
C GLY A 247 -9.30 -5.57 14.68
N MET A 248 -8.63 -4.42 14.61
CA MET A 248 -8.45 -3.69 13.36
C MET A 248 -7.69 -4.52 12.31
N GLY A 249 -8.42 -4.94 11.29
CA GLY A 249 -7.83 -5.57 10.12
C GLY A 249 -6.90 -4.63 9.32
N PRO A 250 -6.15 -5.18 8.35
CA PRO A 250 -5.16 -4.43 7.56
C PRO A 250 -5.67 -3.12 6.96
N TYR A 251 -6.93 -3.08 6.48
CA TYR A 251 -7.54 -1.88 5.92
C TYR A 251 -7.47 -0.69 6.89
N TYR A 252 -7.86 -0.89 8.15
CA TYR A 252 -7.95 0.18 9.15
C TYR A 252 -6.58 0.63 9.61
N ARG A 253 -5.62 -0.30 9.79
CA ARG A 253 -4.23 0.04 10.12
C ARG A 253 -3.60 0.90 9.02
N LEU A 254 -3.79 0.55 7.74
CA LEU A 254 -3.24 1.34 6.62
C LEU A 254 -3.90 2.73 6.52
N SER A 255 -5.21 2.81 6.74
CA SER A 255 -5.93 4.10 6.77
C SER A 255 -5.44 4.97 7.94
N ALA A 256 -5.40 4.43 9.17
CA ALA A 256 -4.98 5.14 10.38
C ALA A 256 -3.55 5.70 10.27
N ALA A 257 -2.60 4.92 9.76
CA ALA A 257 -1.19 5.34 9.66
C ALA A 257 -0.99 6.62 8.83
N THR A 258 -1.87 6.84 7.85
CA THR A 258 -1.80 7.97 6.90
C THR A 258 -2.82 9.08 7.18
N ALA A 259 -3.68 8.90 8.19
CA ALA A 259 -4.76 9.81 8.55
C ALA A 259 -4.24 11.06 9.28
N PRO A 260 -4.22 12.26 8.66
CA PRO A 260 -3.62 13.45 9.26
C PRO A 260 -4.44 14.04 10.42
N MET A 261 -5.72 13.67 10.54
CA MET A 261 -6.59 14.11 11.64
C MET A 261 -6.33 13.37 12.95
N LEU A 262 -5.63 12.23 12.91
CA LEU A 262 -5.31 11.46 14.11
C LEU A 262 -4.06 12.02 14.80
N PRO A 263 -4.03 12.04 16.15
CA PRO A 263 -2.83 12.34 16.91
C PRO A 263 -1.64 11.46 16.49
N LEU A 264 -0.43 12.01 16.55
CA LEU A 264 0.79 11.30 16.14
C LEU A 264 1.01 9.97 16.87
N PRO A 265 0.79 9.84 18.21
CA PRO A 265 0.93 8.56 18.90
C PRO A 265 -0.03 7.49 18.37
N GLU A 266 -1.28 7.85 18.10
CA GLU A 266 -2.30 6.92 17.58
C GLU A 266 -1.95 6.45 16.15
N ARG A 267 -1.40 7.36 15.32
CA ARG A 267 -0.85 6.99 14.00
C ARG A 267 0.33 6.03 14.11
N ALA A 268 1.16 6.16 15.13
CA ALA A 268 2.36 5.33 15.32
C ALA A 268 2.02 3.86 15.56
N GLU A 269 0.89 3.55 16.20
CA GLU A 269 0.41 2.18 16.45
C GLU A 269 0.22 1.36 15.16
N SER A 270 -0.10 2.05 14.06
CA SER A 270 -0.27 1.44 12.75
C SER A 270 0.88 1.72 11.77
N ALA A 271 1.80 2.61 12.12
CA ALA A 271 2.85 3.09 11.21
C ALA A 271 3.84 1.99 10.83
N GLU A 272 4.24 1.13 11.78
CA GLU A 272 5.15 0.01 11.52
C GLU A 272 4.54 -0.99 10.53
N PHE A 273 3.27 -1.35 10.72
CA PHE A 273 2.54 -2.19 9.78
C PHE A 273 2.49 -1.54 8.38
N ALA A 274 2.10 -0.27 8.29
CA ALA A 274 2.05 0.45 7.02
C ALA A 274 3.42 0.59 6.34
N ALA A 275 4.50 0.73 7.11
CA ALA A 275 5.86 0.75 6.59
C ALA A 275 6.31 -0.63 6.08
N ALA A 276 5.93 -1.70 6.77
CA ALA A 276 6.19 -3.07 6.36
C ALA A 276 5.48 -3.43 5.05
N GLN A 277 4.26 -2.92 4.84
CA GLN A 277 3.52 -3.12 3.57
C GLN A 277 4.06 -2.25 2.43
N GLY A 278 4.76 -1.14 2.72
CA GLY A 278 5.31 -0.23 1.70
C GLY A 278 4.49 1.04 1.46
N VAL A 279 3.42 1.23 2.24
CA VAL A 279 2.61 2.47 2.23
C VAL A 279 3.44 3.62 2.80
N LEU A 280 4.06 3.43 3.96
CA LEU A 280 4.98 4.42 4.52
C LEU A 280 6.43 4.15 4.05
N SER A 281 7.08 5.22 3.60
CA SER A 281 8.53 5.20 3.35
C SER A 281 9.30 5.21 4.68
N SER A 282 10.58 4.80 4.66
CA SER A 282 11.47 4.93 5.81
C SER A 282 11.55 6.38 6.31
N ARG A 283 11.65 7.35 5.39
CA ARG A 283 11.61 8.78 5.73
C ARG A 283 10.32 9.15 6.47
N ALA A 284 9.16 8.70 6.00
CA ALA A 284 7.88 9.07 6.59
C ALA A 284 7.70 8.51 8.01
N ILE A 285 8.07 7.24 8.24
CA ILE A 285 7.96 6.65 9.59
C ILE A 285 9.01 7.23 10.56
N ILE A 286 10.24 7.51 10.09
CA ILE A 286 11.27 8.17 10.90
C ILE A 286 10.82 9.59 11.28
N ASP A 287 10.24 10.33 10.34
CA ASP A 287 9.73 11.67 10.57
C ASP A 287 8.58 11.68 11.59
N LEU A 288 7.65 10.70 11.50
CA LEU A 288 6.59 10.53 12.49
C LEU A 288 7.15 10.38 13.91
N TYR A 289 8.08 9.46 14.13
CA TYR A 289 8.69 9.27 15.46
C TYR A 289 9.57 10.45 15.87
N SER A 290 10.17 11.18 14.92
CA SER A 290 10.92 12.41 15.21
C SER A 290 10.01 13.53 15.71
N GLN A 291 8.80 13.65 15.13
CA GLN A 291 7.79 14.58 15.61
C GLN A 291 7.25 14.18 16.99
N ILE A 292 7.05 12.88 17.24
CA ILE A 292 6.65 12.37 18.57
C ILE A 292 7.71 12.70 19.62
N PHE A 293 9.00 12.48 19.31
CA PHE A 293 10.10 12.84 20.21
C PHE A 293 10.12 14.33 20.57
N ALA A 294 9.68 15.20 19.66
CA ALA A 294 9.66 16.65 19.87
C ALA A 294 8.50 17.12 20.77
N ILE A 295 7.52 16.26 21.06
CA ILE A 295 6.40 16.57 21.96
C ILE A 295 6.81 16.21 23.39
N GLU A 296 6.78 17.19 24.28
CA GLU A 296 7.04 16.96 25.71
C GLU A 296 5.92 16.11 26.34
N GLY A 297 6.31 15.11 27.13
CA GLY A 297 5.37 14.34 27.95
C GLY A 297 4.53 13.31 27.19
N VAL A 298 4.93 12.86 26.00
CA VAL A 298 4.30 11.70 25.37
C VAL A 298 4.62 10.44 26.17
N GLU A 299 3.61 9.90 26.84
CA GLU A 299 3.70 8.66 27.61
C GLU A 299 3.45 7.43 26.72
N GLY A 300 3.87 6.26 27.22
CA GLY A 300 3.62 4.98 26.57
C GLY A 300 4.59 4.65 25.45
N GLU A 301 4.26 3.58 24.72
CA GLU A 301 5.15 2.95 23.75
C GLU A 301 5.64 3.93 22.66
N PRO A 302 4.79 4.77 22.03
CA PRO A 302 5.26 5.64 20.96
C PRO A 302 6.36 6.62 21.40
N GLY A 303 6.28 7.15 22.62
CA GLY A 303 7.30 8.04 23.20
C GLY A 303 8.60 7.31 23.55
N ASP A 304 8.49 6.11 24.14
CA ASP A 304 9.63 5.25 24.44
C ASP A 304 10.38 4.86 23.16
N ARG A 305 9.65 4.46 22.12
CA ARG A 305 10.22 4.08 20.82
C ARG A 305 10.89 5.26 20.14
N ALA A 306 10.30 6.45 20.20
CA ALA A 306 10.91 7.68 19.68
C ALA A 306 12.26 7.98 20.38
N THR A 307 12.34 7.78 21.70
CA THR A 307 13.57 7.96 22.49
C THR A 307 14.64 6.94 22.12
N ARG A 308 14.29 5.65 22.01
CA ARG A 308 15.22 4.59 21.56
C ARG A 308 15.70 4.84 20.14
N LEU A 309 14.81 5.28 19.25
CA LEU A 309 15.16 5.62 17.88
C LEU A 309 16.20 6.73 17.82
N ARG A 310 16.03 7.79 18.61
CA ARG A 310 17.05 8.84 18.70
C ARG A 310 18.41 8.27 19.10
N ARG A 311 18.48 7.45 20.15
CA ARG A 311 19.73 6.80 20.59
C ARG A 311 20.37 5.98 19.48
N ALA A 312 19.59 5.16 18.77
CA ALA A 312 20.07 4.38 17.62
C ALA A 312 20.72 5.24 16.52
N TYR A 313 20.30 6.49 16.34
CA TYR A 313 20.83 7.39 15.31
C TYR A 313 22.03 8.23 15.75
N VAL A 314 22.06 8.69 17.00
CA VAL A 314 22.97 9.77 17.42
C VAL A 314 23.95 9.41 18.52
N ASP A 315 23.83 8.24 19.15
CA ASP A 315 24.80 7.82 20.16
C ASP A 315 26.20 7.67 19.56
N SER A 316 27.23 8.11 20.28
CA SER A 316 28.62 8.08 19.82
C SER A 316 29.23 6.68 19.88
N ASP A 317 28.71 5.81 20.74
CA ASP A 317 29.19 4.43 20.88
C ASP A 317 28.41 3.48 19.93
N PRO A 318 29.08 2.81 18.97
CA PRO A 318 28.46 1.80 18.14
C PRO A 318 27.73 0.70 18.93
N ALA A 319 28.26 0.25 20.07
CA ALA A 319 27.61 -0.79 20.86
C ALA A 319 26.30 -0.28 21.49
N ALA A 320 26.27 0.95 22.00
CA ALA A 320 25.06 1.60 22.49
C ALA A 320 24.01 1.82 21.38
N ARG A 321 24.44 2.18 20.16
CA ARG A 321 23.54 2.27 19.00
C ARG A 321 22.92 0.92 18.67
N LEU A 322 23.72 -0.14 18.62
CA LEU A 322 23.23 -1.49 18.36
C LEU A 322 22.26 -1.97 19.45
N SER A 323 22.56 -1.70 20.72
CA SER A 323 21.64 -2.00 21.83
C SER A 323 20.28 -1.32 21.61
N ALA A 324 20.27 -0.04 21.26
CA ALA A 324 19.03 0.69 20.98
C ALA A 324 18.28 0.11 19.76
N ILE A 325 18.99 -0.29 18.71
CA ILE A 325 18.40 -0.96 17.54
C ILE A 325 17.75 -2.29 17.95
N ARG A 326 18.46 -3.12 18.73
CA ARG A 326 17.95 -4.40 19.25
C ARG A 326 16.73 -4.21 20.14
N GLU A 327 16.72 -3.20 21.01
CA GLU A 327 15.55 -2.87 21.84
C GLU A 327 14.34 -2.45 21.00
N ILE A 328 14.55 -1.74 19.88
CA ILE A 328 13.46 -1.43 18.95
C ILE A 328 12.95 -2.69 18.27
N TRP A 329 13.83 -3.59 17.83
CA TRP A 329 13.43 -4.85 17.19
C TRP A 329 12.77 -5.83 18.16
N GLY A 330 13.16 -5.81 19.43
CA GLY A 330 12.66 -6.69 20.48
C GLY A 330 11.17 -6.47 20.81
N GLY A 331 10.45 -7.56 21.08
CA GLY A 331 9.04 -7.51 21.49
C GLY A 331 8.06 -7.14 20.37
N ALA A 332 8.44 -7.23 19.10
CA ALA A 332 7.49 -7.18 18.00
C ALA A 332 6.69 -8.51 17.99
N PRO A 333 5.36 -8.47 17.81
CA PRO A 333 4.60 -9.67 17.48
C PRO A 333 5.19 -10.35 16.24
N ASP A 334 5.06 -11.67 16.16
CA ASP A 334 5.52 -12.46 15.01
C ASP A 334 4.96 -11.86 13.70
N GLY A 335 5.85 -11.54 12.76
CA GLY A 335 5.49 -10.93 11.48
C GLY A 335 5.46 -9.39 11.45
N GLU A 336 5.57 -8.70 12.59
CA GLU A 336 5.56 -7.23 12.66
C GLU A 336 6.98 -6.59 12.72
N THR A 337 8.02 -7.39 12.98
CA THR A 337 9.42 -6.93 13.06
C THR A 337 9.89 -6.20 11.80
N TYR A 338 9.35 -6.55 10.62
CA TYR A 338 9.78 -5.94 9.36
C TYR A 338 9.52 -4.43 9.31
N GLY A 339 8.43 -3.93 9.93
CA GLY A 339 8.17 -2.49 10.03
C GLY A 339 9.25 -1.73 10.81
N ARG A 340 9.82 -2.40 11.82
CA ARG A 340 10.92 -1.87 12.65
C ARG A 340 12.25 -1.87 11.91
N TYR A 341 12.48 -2.82 11.00
CA TYR A 341 13.60 -2.74 10.06
C TYR A 341 13.48 -1.52 9.14
N VAL A 342 12.27 -1.17 8.68
CA VAL A 342 12.06 0.07 7.92
C VAL A 342 12.40 1.31 8.76
N LEU A 343 11.95 1.33 10.02
CA LEU A 343 12.20 2.42 10.97
C LEU A 343 13.69 2.63 11.27
N THR A 344 14.44 1.54 11.45
CA THR A 344 15.88 1.60 11.80
C THR A 344 16.81 1.57 10.60
N SER A 345 16.31 1.55 9.37
CA SER A 345 17.09 1.44 8.13
C SER A 345 18.33 2.35 8.05
N TYR A 346 18.18 3.65 8.31
CA TYR A 346 19.31 4.59 8.31
C TYR A 346 20.15 4.54 9.59
N ALA A 347 19.62 4.06 10.73
CA ALA A 347 20.44 3.78 11.91
C ALA A 347 21.38 2.60 11.64
N ALA A 348 20.86 1.52 11.05
CA ALA A 348 21.64 0.36 10.65
C ALA A 348 22.76 0.74 9.66
N ALA A 349 22.49 1.62 8.69
CA ALA A 349 23.51 2.10 7.75
C ALA A 349 24.65 2.90 8.40
N ARG A 350 24.47 3.40 9.62
CA ARG A 350 25.53 4.09 10.38
C ARG A 350 26.38 3.13 11.23
N MET A 351 26.00 1.87 11.35
CA MET A 351 26.80 0.87 12.05
C MET A 351 28.06 0.56 11.22
N PRO A 352 29.24 0.49 11.86
CA PRO A 352 30.43 -0.03 11.19
C PRO A 352 30.24 -1.52 10.88
N ALA A 353 30.66 -1.95 9.69
CA ALA A 353 30.80 -3.37 9.38
C ALA A 353 32.06 -3.86 10.08
N ASP A 354 31.87 -4.57 11.20
CA ASP A 354 32.92 -5.04 12.10
C ASP A 354 32.53 -6.40 12.65
N GLU A 355 33.50 -7.30 12.83
CA GLU A 355 33.28 -8.65 13.33
C GLU A 355 32.59 -8.66 14.71
N ALA A 356 32.79 -7.62 15.53
CA ALA A 356 32.12 -7.48 16.83
C ALA A 356 30.59 -7.36 16.73
N PHE A 357 30.06 -7.10 15.53
CA PHE A 357 28.62 -6.96 15.26
C PHE A 357 28.10 -7.99 14.24
N ALA A 358 28.91 -8.99 13.87
CA ALA A 358 28.57 -9.98 12.84
C ALA A 358 27.29 -10.76 13.18
N ASP A 359 27.05 -11.06 14.46
CA ASP A 359 25.85 -11.78 14.92
C ASP A 359 24.53 -11.05 14.59
N ASP A 360 24.55 -9.72 14.44
CA ASP A 360 23.38 -8.90 14.09
C ASP A 360 23.32 -8.53 12.61
N ALA A 361 24.31 -8.95 11.82
CA ALA A 361 24.45 -8.54 10.44
C ALA A 361 23.19 -8.83 9.63
N ALA A 362 22.50 -9.95 9.87
CA ALA A 362 21.26 -10.29 9.17
C ALA A 362 20.16 -9.24 9.39
N GLY A 363 19.98 -8.76 10.62
CA GLY A 363 19.02 -7.71 10.96
C GLY A 363 19.43 -6.34 10.41
N LEU A 364 20.72 -6.00 10.52
CA LEU A 364 21.27 -4.73 10.03
C LEU A 364 21.17 -4.63 8.51
N VAL A 365 21.57 -5.67 7.79
CA VAL A 365 21.43 -5.80 6.33
C VAL A 365 19.97 -5.71 5.92
N SER A 366 19.08 -6.47 6.57
CA SER A 366 17.65 -6.42 6.28
C SER A 366 17.11 -4.99 6.42
N ALA A 367 17.44 -4.29 7.50
CA ALA A 367 17.05 -2.91 7.74
C ALA A 367 17.54 -1.96 6.65
N MET A 368 18.82 -2.02 6.28
CA MET A 368 19.38 -1.21 5.19
C MET A 368 18.66 -1.46 3.86
N LEU A 369 18.45 -2.72 3.50
CA LEU A 369 17.78 -3.10 2.25
C LEU A 369 16.31 -2.70 2.20
N THR A 370 15.62 -2.51 3.33
CA THR A 370 14.25 -1.96 3.31
C THR A 370 14.18 -0.52 2.79
N ALA A 371 15.26 0.26 2.89
CA ALA A 371 15.34 1.63 2.39
C ALA A 371 16.13 1.75 1.08
N GLY A 372 16.56 0.63 0.48
CA GLY A 372 17.37 0.62 -0.74
C GLY A 372 18.82 1.05 -0.51
N LEU A 373 19.31 0.95 0.73
CA LEU A 373 20.70 1.25 1.10
C LEU A 373 21.61 0.05 0.77
N ASP A 374 21.52 -0.43 -0.46
CA ASP A 374 22.14 -1.68 -0.92
C ASP A 374 23.68 -1.60 -0.97
N ARG A 375 24.24 -0.41 -1.23
CA ARG A 375 25.68 -0.14 -1.10
C ARG A 375 26.18 -0.12 0.35
N ASP A 376 25.38 0.39 1.29
CA ASP A 376 25.73 0.35 2.72
C ASP A 376 25.68 -1.09 3.23
N ALA A 377 24.67 -1.86 2.81
CA ALA A 377 24.55 -3.28 3.11
C ALA A 377 25.73 -4.08 2.55
N GLN A 378 26.15 -3.81 1.31
CA GLN A 378 27.27 -4.51 0.66
C GLN A 378 28.58 -4.45 1.47
N ARG A 379 28.79 -3.41 2.29
CA ARG A 379 29.99 -3.32 3.16
C ARG A 379 30.11 -4.46 4.17
N TRP A 380 29.01 -5.15 4.46
CA TRP A 380 28.98 -6.28 5.39
C TRP A 380 29.36 -7.61 4.74
N MET A 381 29.50 -7.67 3.41
CA MET A 381 29.79 -8.92 2.70
C MET A 381 31.04 -9.61 3.20
N ASP A 382 32.11 -8.85 3.49
CA ASP A 382 33.40 -9.39 3.94
C ASP A 382 33.42 -9.71 5.44
N THR A 383 32.35 -9.41 6.17
CA THR A 383 32.25 -9.61 7.64
C THR A 383 31.37 -10.81 8.00
N VAL A 384 30.57 -11.30 7.06
CA VAL A 384 29.62 -12.38 7.30
C VAL A 384 30.12 -13.69 6.72
N ASP A 385 29.86 -14.78 7.44
CA ASP A 385 30.22 -16.11 6.95
C ASP A 385 29.37 -16.51 5.74
N GLY A 386 30.02 -17.17 4.78
CA GLY A 386 29.34 -17.88 3.70
C GLY A 386 28.29 -18.84 4.25
N GLY A 387 27.12 -18.91 3.61
CA GLY A 387 26.00 -19.72 4.10
C GLY A 387 25.24 -19.13 5.30
N SER A 388 25.64 -18.00 5.86
CA SER A 388 24.84 -17.34 6.91
C SER A 388 23.55 -16.70 6.35
N LEU A 389 22.57 -16.41 7.23
CA LEU A 389 21.37 -15.66 6.84
C LEU A 389 21.72 -14.28 6.25
N ALA A 390 22.68 -13.59 6.87
CA ALA A 390 23.14 -12.29 6.40
C ALA A 390 23.74 -12.38 4.99
N TRP A 391 24.58 -13.40 4.76
CA TRP A 391 25.14 -13.70 3.45
C TRP A 391 24.05 -13.97 2.42
N GLY A 392 23.04 -14.82 2.70
CA GLY A 392 21.99 -15.12 1.72
C GLY A 392 21.17 -13.89 1.32
N ILE A 393 20.88 -13.01 2.28
CA ILE A 393 20.21 -11.73 2.02
C ILE A 393 21.10 -10.82 1.15
N LEU A 394 22.40 -10.73 1.44
CA LEU A 394 23.36 -9.96 0.64
C LEU A 394 23.54 -10.54 -0.76
N ALA A 395 23.70 -11.85 -0.89
CA ALA A 395 23.85 -12.58 -2.14
C ALA A 395 22.68 -12.35 -3.10
N ALA A 396 21.47 -12.10 -2.59
CA ALA A 396 20.33 -11.65 -3.40
C ALA A 396 20.28 -10.13 -3.58
N GLY A 397 20.64 -9.37 -2.55
CA GLY A 397 20.36 -7.94 -2.43
C GLY A 397 21.42 -6.98 -2.98
N VAL A 398 22.70 -7.34 -3.04
CA VAL A 398 23.78 -6.38 -3.39
C VAL A 398 23.81 -6.02 -4.88
N PRO A 399 24.20 -4.78 -5.26
CA PRO A 399 24.16 -4.31 -6.65
C PRO A 399 25.25 -4.92 -7.52
N GLN A 400 26.43 -5.13 -6.95
CA GLN A 400 27.55 -5.78 -7.60
C GLN A 400 27.76 -7.10 -6.88
N PHE A 401 27.51 -8.19 -7.60
CA PHE A 401 27.80 -9.52 -7.13
C PHE A 401 28.84 -10.09 -8.09
N ASP A 402 30.07 -10.21 -7.62
CA ASP A 402 31.18 -10.66 -8.45
C ASP A 402 31.18 -12.19 -8.49
N GLY A 403 30.93 -12.75 -9.68
CA GLY A 403 30.97 -14.19 -9.93
C GLY A 403 29.64 -14.91 -9.75
N THR A 404 29.72 -16.23 -9.68
CA THR A 404 28.60 -17.13 -9.36
C THR A 404 28.65 -17.47 -7.87
N VAL A 405 27.49 -17.56 -7.24
CA VAL A 405 27.37 -18.07 -5.87
C VAL A 405 27.91 -19.50 -5.85
N SER A 406 28.78 -19.82 -4.89
CA SER A 406 29.34 -21.16 -4.78
C SER A 406 28.27 -22.16 -4.29
N GLY A 407 28.30 -23.38 -4.81
CA GLY A 407 27.43 -24.46 -4.31
C GLY A 407 27.70 -24.82 -2.85
N GLY A 408 28.93 -24.57 -2.35
CA GLY A 408 29.29 -24.75 -0.94
C GLY A 408 28.52 -23.80 -0.02
N ASP A 409 28.57 -22.50 -0.29
CA ASP A 409 27.84 -21.50 0.51
C ASP A 409 26.33 -21.75 0.50
N LEU A 410 25.77 -22.22 -0.62
CA LEU A 410 24.36 -22.60 -0.72
C LEU A 410 24.01 -23.83 0.11
N SER A 411 24.87 -24.85 0.09
CA SER A 411 24.71 -26.03 0.94
C SER A 411 24.76 -25.65 2.41
N ASP A 412 25.73 -24.81 2.80
CA ASP A 412 25.86 -24.34 4.18
C ASP A 412 24.64 -23.49 4.59
N PHE A 413 24.11 -22.65 3.69
CA PHE A 413 22.86 -21.92 3.95
C PHE A 413 21.69 -22.86 4.19
N PHE A 414 21.58 -23.91 3.39
CA PHE A 414 20.52 -24.90 3.50
C PHE A 414 20.56 -25.65 4.84
N ASP A 415 21.76 -26.07 5.26
CA ASP A 415 21.97 -26.75 6.53
C ASP A 415 21.68 -25.83 7.74
N ASN A 416 21.92 -24.53 7.58
CA ASN A 416 21.70 -23.51 8.61
C ASN A 416 20.29 -22.89 8.59
N ASP A 417 19.35 -23.35 7.76
CA ASP A 417 18.01 -22.75 7.63
C ASP A 417 16.98 -23.39 8.58
N PRO A 418 16.61 -22.73 9.70
CA PRO A 418 15.63 -23.26 10.65
C PRO A 418 14.18 -23.03 10.21
N SER A 419 13.94 -22.35 9.08
CA SER A 419 12.58 -21.98 8.67
C SER A 419 11.74 -23.21 8.31
N ALA A 420 10.42 -23.09 8.45
CA ALA A 420 9.51 -24.20 8.21
C ALA A 420 9.63 -24.71 6.77
N ARG A 421 10.01 -25.98 6.60
CA ARG A 421 10.29 -26.62 5.29
C ARG A 421 11.38 -25.89 4.49
N GLN A 422 12.34 -25.25 5.20
CA GLN A 422 13.46 -24.50 4.64
C GLN A 422 13.00 -23.44 3.62
N ALA A 423 11.95 -22.71 4.00
CA ALA A 423 11.33 -21.69 3.15
C ALA A 423 12.33 -20.64 2.68
N LYS A 424 13.25 -20.19 3.56
CA LYS A 424 14.28 -19.20 3.21
C LYS A 424 15.22 -19.75 2.15
N SER A 425 15.69 -20.98 2.27
CA SER A 425 16.57 -21.64 1.29
C SER A 425 15.89 -21.78 -0.07
N ARG A 426 14.63 -22.23 -0.07
CA ARG A 426 13.85 -22.42 -1.30
C ARG A 426 13.62 -21.10 -2.05
N LEU A 427 13.37 -20.01 -1.32
CA LEU A 427 13.22 -18.67 -1.90
C LEU A 427 14.56 -18.05 -2.29
N LEU A 428 15.65 -18.33 -1.56
CA LEU A 428 17.00 -17.90 -1.93
C LEU A 428 17.40 -18.50 -3.28
N VAL A 429 17.27 -19.82 -3.46
CA VAL A 429 17.58 -20.50 -4.72
C VAL A 429 16.75 -19.91 -5.87
N ALA A 430 15.44 -19.73 -5.66
CA ALA A 430 14.56 -19.12 -6.67
C ALA A 430 14.97 -17.69 -7.04
N GLY A 431 15.32 -16.87 -6.05
CA GLY A 431 15.76 -15.49 -6.24
C GLY A 431 17.10 -15.43 -6.98
N LEU A 432 18.09 -16.21 -6.56
CA LEU A 432 19.41 -16.27 -7.20
C LEU A 432 19.34 -16.82 -8.62
N ALA A 433 18.54 -17.86 -8.87
CA ALA A 433 18.28 -18.38 -10.21
C ALA A 433 17.63 -17.32 -11.10
N GLY A 434 16.67 -16.56 -10.55
CA GLY A 434 15.98 -15.48 -11.26
C GLY A 434 16.92 -14.34 -11.64
N LEU A 435 17.87 -13.99 -10.76
CA LEU A 435 18.91 -12.98 -10.98
C LEU A 435 20.09 -13.48 -11.83
N GLY A 436 20.14 -14.78 -12.17
CA GLY A 436 21.27 -15.37 -12.87
C GLY A 436 22.57 -15.40 -12.05
N ARG A 437 22.47 -15.49 -10.72
CA ARG A 437 23.63 -15.53 -9.79
C ARG A 437 24.11 -16.94 -9.46
N ILE A 438 23.38 -17.96 -9.89
CA ILE A 438 23.78 -19.36 -9.83
C ILE A 438 23.76 -19.94 -11.24
N ASP A 439 24.58 -20.96 -11.47
CA ASP A 439 24.63 -21.64 -12.75
C ASP A 439 23.32 -22.39 -13.05
N ALA A 440 23.01 -22.54 -14.33
CA ALA A 440 21.75 -23.16 -14.76
C ALA A 440 21.67 -24.65 -14.37
N SER A 441 22.81 -25.34 -14.28
CA SER A 441 22.90 -26.70 -13.74
C SER A 441 22.48 -26.73 -12.28
N ASP A 442 23.08 -25.87 -11.47
CA ASP A 442 22.86 -25.83 -10.02
C ASP A 442 21.41 -25.45 -9.72
N ALA A 443 20.86 -24.48 -10.46
CA ALA A 443 19.45 -24.12 -10.38
C ALA A 443 18.51 -25.30 -10.71
N SER A 444 18.89 -26.15 -11.66
CA SER A 444 18.13 -27.36 -12.01
C SER A 444 18.22 -28.41 -10.90
N ASP A 445 19.43 -28.68 -10.42
CA ASP A 445 19.71 -29.68 -9.38
C ASP A 445 18.97 -29.34 -8.08
N TYR A 446 19.09 -28.11 -7.57
CA TYR A 446 18.33 -27.66 -6.41
C TYR A 446 16.81 -27.64 -6.65
N SER A 447 16.38 -27.31 -7.88
CA SER A 447 14.96 -27.33 -8.23
C SER A 447 14.38 -28.75 -8.17
N GLU A 448 15.15 -29.76 -8.55
CA GLU A 448 14.77 -31.17 -8.46
C GLU A 448 14.81 -31.66 -7.02
N GLU A 449 15.93 -31.46 -6.33
CA GLU A 449 16.16 -31.89 -4.94
C GLU A 449 15.08 -31.35 -4.00
N MET A 450 14.81 -30.04 -4.06
CA MET A 450 13.84 -29.38 -3.19
C MET A 450 12.42 -29.34 -3.78
N SER A 451 12.20 -29.95 -4.96
CA SER A 451 10.92 -29.92 -5.68
C SER A 451 10.36 -28.51 -5.85
N LEU A 452 11.21 -27.54 -6.25
CA LEU A 452 10.84 -26.13 -6.42
C LEU A 452 9.98 -25.91 -7.66
N GLY A 453 10.22 -26.70 -8.70
CA GLY A 453 9.52 -26.62 -9.98
C GLY A 453 9.77 -25.30 -10.71
N LEU A 454 11.00 -24.76 -10.68
CA LEU A 454 11.33 -23.46 -11.28
C LEU A 454 11.04 -23.43 -12.80
N GLY A 455 11.27 -24.55 -13.48
CA GLY A 455 10.99 -24.71 -14.91
C GLY A 455 9.51 -24.94 -15.27
N ARG A 456 8.59 -25.06 -14.30
CA ARG A 456 7.17 -25.27 -14.61
C ARG A 456 6.55 -24.02 -15.20
N GLU A 457 5.69 -24.22 -16.19
CA GLU A 457 4.90 -23.16 -16.80
C GLU A 457 3.41 -23.23 -16.41
N SER A 458 2.88 -22.09 -15.97
CA SER A 458 1.47 -21.77 -15.89
C SER A 458 1.08 -20.70 -16.91
N THR A 459 -0.21 -20.45 -17.09
CA THR A 459 -0.70 -19.32 -17.91
C THR A 459 -0.15 -17.97 -17.44
N TRP A 460 -0.03 -17.77 -16.13
CA TRP A 460 0.56 -16.55 -15.56
C TRP A 460 2.06 -16.46 -15.85
N SER A 461 2.84 -17.53 -15.63
CA SER A 461 4.30 -17.49 -15.86
C SER A 461 4.65 -17.27 -17.35
N ARG A 462 3.84 -17.82 -18.27
CA ARG A 462 3.99 -17.56 -19.70
C ARG A 462 3.68 -16.11 -20.04
N ALA A 463 2.67 -15.51 -19.40
CA ALA A 463 2.32 -14.12 -19.61
C ALA A 463 3.43 -13.16 -19.15
N ILE A 464 3.97 -13.35 -17.94
CA ILE A 464 5.03 -12.48 -17.41
C ILE A 464 6.36 -12.68 -18.17
N THR A 465 6.70 -13.92 -18.52
CA THR A 465 7.87 -14.23 -19.36
C THR A 465 7.73 -13.59 -20.74
N ARG A 466 6.55 -13.67 -21.36
CA ARG A 466 6.31 -13.05 -22.66
C ARG A 466 6.37 -11.52 -22.59
N ALA A 467 5.83 -10.92 -21.52
CA ALA A 467 5.93 -9.48 -21.28
C ALA A 467 7.39 -9.02 -21.17
N ALA A 468 8.24 -9.80 -20.50
CA ALA A 468 9.67 -9.54 -20.42
C ALA A 468 10.38 -9.70 -21.77
N GLN A 469 10.08 -10.75 -22.54
CA GLN A 469 10.66 -10.96 -23.89
C GLN A 469 10.39 -9.81 -24.86
N VAL A 470 9.23 -9.15 -24.74
CA VAL A 470 8.89 -7.99 -25.58
C VAL A 470 9.35 -6.65 -24.96
N GLY A 471 10.10 -6.69 -23.85
CA GLY A 471 10.67 -5.53 -23.20
C GLY A 471 9.63 -4.59 -22.59
N ASN A 472 8.55 -5.13 -21.99
CA ASN A 472 7.47 -4.32 -21.42
C ASN A 472 7.55 -4.22 -19.88
N PRO A 473 8.23 -3.20 -19.31
CA PRO A 473 8.35 -3.05 -17.87
C PRO A 473 7.01 -2.80 -17.16
N GLY A 474 6.08 -2.07 -17.78
CA GLY A 474 4.78 -1.77 -17.17
C GLY A 474 3.93 -3.01 -16.96
N LEU A 475 3.83 -3.87 -17.98
CA LEU A 475 3.08 -5.12 -17.90
C LEU A 475 3.76 -6.14 -16.98
N VAL A 476 5.10 -6.24 -17.02
CA VAL A 476 5.84 -7.10 -16.09
C VAL A 476 5.56 -6.70 -14.64
N ALA A 477 5.59 -5.41 -14.31
CA ALA A 477 5.32 -4.95 -12.95
C ALA A 477 3.88 -5.23 -12.49
N VAL A 478 2.87 -5.07 -13.36
CA VAL A 478 1.48 -5.43 -13.06
C VAL A 478 1.33 -6.94 -12.82
N LEU A 479 1.94 -7.77 -13.67
CA LEU A 479 1.88 -9.23 -13.53
C LEU A 479 2.67 -9.73 -12.33
N ALA A 480 3.78 -9.08 -11.99
CA ALA A 480 4.54 -9.35 -10.78
C ALA A 480 3.71 -9.02 -9.54
N GLY A 481 3.07 -7.84 -9.49
CA GLY A 481 2.14 -7.47 -8.44
C GLY A 481 1.00 -8.48 -8.26
N LEU A 482 0.40 -8.95 -9.36
CA LEU A 482 -0.60 -10.02 -9.35
C LEU A 482 -0.04 -11.34 -8.79
N GLY A 483 1.15 -11.75 -9.23
CA GLY A 483 1.79 -12.99 -8.77
C GLY A 483 2.26 -12.95 -7.31
N MET A 484 2.37 -11.75 -6.74
CA MET A 484 2.75 -11.50 -5.34
C MET A 484 1.55 -11.25 -4.43
N GLN A 485 0.32 -11.44 -4.88
CA GLN A 485 -0.82 -11.27 -4.00
C GLN A 485 -0.88 -12.34 -2.91
N GLY A 486 -1.07 -11.90 -1.67
CA GLY A 486 -1.12 -12.78 -0.51
C GLY A 486 -0.98 -12.02 0.81
N SER A 487 -1.34 -12.68 1.91
CA SER A 487 -1.27 -12.11 3.26
C SER A 487 0.10 -12.27 3.92
N GLY A 488 1.02 -13.04 3.33
CA GLY A 488 2.34 -13.34 3.90
C GLY A 488 3.22 -14.19 2.97
N TRP A 489 4.52 -14.26 3.31
CA TRP A 489 5.53 -14.95 2.50
C TRP A 489 5.36 -16.47 2.45
N GLU A 490 4.67 -17.05 3.43
CA GLU A 490 4.30 -18.47 3.44
C GLU A 490 3.38 -18.88 2.27
N ARG A 491 2.73 -17.90 1.63
CA ARG A 491 1.90 -18.09 0.42
C ARG A 491 2.71 -17.97 -0.87
N MET A 492 3.89 -17.34 -0.84
CA MET A 492 4.75 -17.19 -2.00
C MET A 492 5.39 -18.53 -2.35
N THR A 493 5.34 -18.91 -3.63
CA THR A 493 6.05 -20.13 -4.09
C THR A 493 7.38 -19.77 -4.74
N PRO A 494 8.39 -20.65 -4.63
CA PRO A 494 9.67 -20.49 -5.35
C PRO A 494 9.48 -20.26 -6.86
N LEU A 495 8.52 -20.96 -7.48
CA LEU A 495 8.14 -20.78 -8.88
C LEU A 495 7.74 -19.32 -9.19
N HIS A 496 6.83 -18.73 -8.39
CA HIS A 496 6.40 -17.36 -8.66
C HIS A 496 7.55 -16.38 -8.47
N LEU A 497 8.29 -16.51 -7.36
CA LEU A 497 9.43 -15.64 -7.07
C LEU A 497 10.47 -15.68 -8.21
N TYR A 498 10.84 -16.87 -8.67
CA TYR A 498 11.79 -17.04 -9.77
C TYR A 498 11.35 -16.32 -11.05
N HIS A 499 10.11 -16.53 -11.51
CA HIS A 499 9.59 -15.90 -12.72
C HIS A 499 9.43 -14.38 -12.57
N ILE A 500 9.09 -13.89 -11.38
CA ILE A 500 9.00 -12.45 -11.08
C ILE A 500 10.38 -11.80 -11.15
N VAL A 501 11.34 -12.34 -10.41
CA VAL A 501 12.70 -11.78 -10.32
C VAL A 501 13.35 -11.79 -11.70
N ARG A 502 13.27 -12.91 -12.42
CA ARG A 502 13.80 -13.04 -13.78
C ARG A 502 13.17 -12.05 -14.75
N ALA A 503 11.85 -11.89 -14.72
CA ALA A 503 11.15 -11.00 -15.64
C ALA A 503 11.47 -9.52 -15.36
N LEU A 504 11.57 -9.13 -14.09
CA LEU A 504 11.94 -7.77 -13.68
C LEU A 504 13.37 -7.44 -14.08
N ASP A 505 14.31 -8.35 -13.83
CA ASP A 505 15.71 -8.17 -14.21
C ASP A 505 15.85 -8.00 -15.73
N ALA A 506 15.18 -8.86 -16.52
CA ALA A 506 15.23 -8.82 -17.98
C ALA A 506 14.68 -7.52 -18.61
N VAL A 507 13.82 -6.77 -17.91
CA VAL A 507 13.29 -5.47 -18.39
C VAL A 507 14.01 -4.26 -17.77
N GLY A 508 15.15 -4.48 -17.11
CA GLY A 508 15.96 -3.41 -16.53
C GLY A 508 15.50 -2.94 -15.14
N MET A 509 14.58 -3.66 -14.49
CA MET A 509 14.14 -3.42 -13.10
C MET A 509 14.97 -4.26 -12.11
N ASN A 510 16.28 -4.32 -12.32
CA ASN A 510 17.21 -5.13 -11.52
C ASN A 510 17.18 -4.75 -10.04
N ALA A 511 17.08 -3.46 -9.71
CA ALA A 511 17.03 -3.02 -8.32
C ALA A 511 15.79 -3.60 -7.62
N GLU A 512 14.61 -3.51 -8.23
CA GLU A 512 13.39 -4.09 -7.68
C GLU A 512 13.48 -5.62 -7.60
N ALA A 513 14.03 -6.28 -8.62
CA ALA A 513 14.23 -7.73 -8.63
C ALA A 513 15.09 -8.20 -7.43
N ARG A 514 16.24 -7.55 -7.21
CA ARG A 514 17.15 -7.84 -6.08
C ARG A 514 16.49 -7.59 -4.74
N MET A 515 15.81 -6.45 -4.59
CA MET A 515 15.16 -6.10 -3.33
C MET A 515 14.02 -7.06 -2.98
N ILE A 516 13.24 -7.52 -3.97
CA ILE A 516 12.20 -8.54 -3.76
C ILE A 516 12.82 -9.88 -3.38
N ALA A 517 13.89 -10.31 -4.05
CA ALA A 517 14.60 -11.55 -3.74
C ALA A 517 15.20 -11.54 -2.33
N ALA A 518 15.88 -10.45 -1.94
CA ALA A 518 16.44 -10.28 -0.61
C ALA A 518 15.36 -10.21 0.48
N GLU A 519 14.25 -9.52 0.22
CA GLU A 519 13.10 -9.48 1.13
C GLU A 519 12.50 -10.86 1.35
N ALA A 520 12.42 -11.68 0.30
CA ALA A 520 11.94 -13.06 0.39
C ALA A 520 12.77 -13.84 1.42
N VAL A 521 14.10 -13.79 1.33
CA VAL A 521 15.00 -14.49 2.24
C VAL A 521 14.90 -13.94 3.67
N ALA A 522 14.76 -12.63 3.82
CA ALA A 522 14.63 -12.00 5.13
C ALA A 522 13.34 -12.42 5.86
N ARG A 523 12.22 -12.63 5.14
CA ARG A 523 10.88 -12.76 5.72
C ARG A 523 10.22 -14.16 5.63
N ALA A 524 10.80 -15.12 4.90
CA ALA A 524 10.21 -16.45 4.69
C ALA A 524 10.13 -17.33 5.95
#